data_AF-A0A2W6D9Q9-F1
#
_entry.id   AF-A0A2W6D9Q9-F1
#
_cell.length_a   1.000
_cell.length_b   1.000
_cell.length_c   1.000
_cell.angle_alpha   90.00
_cell.angle_beta   90.00
_cell.angle_gamma   90.00
#
_symmetry.space_group_name_H-M   'P 1'
#
loop_
_entity.id
_entity.type
_entity.pdbx_description
1 polymer ?
#
loop_
_entity_poly.entity_id
_entity_poly.type
_entity_poly.pdbx_seq_one_letter_code
_entity_poly.pdbx_strand_id
1 'polypeptide(L)' 'MTNGTPPQRPSERRKVIHASCSVHQGAAGFTNLVVSQRDGEIEFNPHVDGSCKITLDVDEACVLRDALTEWLE' A
#
# COMPACT_ATOMS: atom_id res chain seq x y z
N MET A 1 18.96 -2.40 -37.67
CA MET A 1 19.21 -2.67 -36.23
C MET A 1 18.29 -1.74 -35.46
N THR A 2 17.11 -2.19 -35.08
CA THR A 2 16.15 -1.37 -34.31
C THR A 2 16.46 -1.53 -32.82
N ASN A 3 16.96 -0.47 -32.20
CA ASN A 3 17.10 -0.41 -30.74
C ASN A 3 15.71 -0.49 -30.11
N GLY A 4 15.29 -1.69 -29.72
CA GLY A 4 14.07 -1.91 -28.97
C GLY A 4 14.21 -1.26 -27.61
N THR A 5 13.45 -0.20 -27.36
CA THR A 5 13.21 0.32 -26.01
C THR A 5 12.78 -0.87 -25.13
N PRO A 6 13.47 -1.15 -24.00
CA PRO A 6 13.03 -2.19 -23.09
C PRO A 6 11.58 -1.91 -22.66
N PRO A 7 10.72 -2.92 -22.51
CA PRO A 7 9.38 -2.70 -21.96
C PRO A 7 9.53 -2.00 -20.62
N GLN A 8 9.01 -0.77 -20.53
CA GLN A 8 8.93 -0.05 -19.28
C GLN A 8 8.04 -0.89 -18.36
N ARG A 9 8.65 -1.53 -17.35
CA ARG A 9 7.89 -2.20 -16.29
C ARG A 9 6.86 -1.20 -15.77
N PRO A 10 5.58 -1.59 -15.57
CA PRO A 10 4.58 -0.71 -14.99
C PRO A 10 5.19 -0.09 -13.74
N SER A 11 5.22 1.24 -13.67
CA SER A 11 5.78 1.93 -12.52
C SER A 11 5.05 1.46 -11.27
N GLU A 12 5.69 0.63 -10.45
CA GLU A 12 5.13 0.20 -9.16
C GLU A 12 4.83 1.47 -8.34
N ARG A 13 3.56 1.80 -8.19
CA ARG A 13 3.14 2.98 -7.42
C ARG A 13 3.29 2.61 -5.96
N ARG A 14 4.33 3.10 -5.30
CA ARG A 14 4.65 2.82 -3.89
C ARG A 14 4.60 4.08 -3.05
N LYS A 15 3.91 4.05 -1.92
CA LYS A 15 3.85 5.11 -0.92
C LYS A 15 4.11 4.54 0.47
N VAL A 16 4.73 5.34 1.34
CA VAL A 16 4.98 4.99 2.74
C VAL A 16 4.18 5.95 3.61
N ILE A 17 3.40 5.42 4.54
CA ILE A 17 2.56 6.16 5.47
C ILE A 17 3.04 5.83 6.88
N HIS A 18 3.33 6.86 7.67
CA HIS A 18 3.66 6.68 9.09
C HIS A 18 2.41 6.23 9.83
N ALA A 19 2.51 5.12 10.57
CA ALA A 19 1.40 4.52 11.27
C ALA A 19 1.83 4.05 12.66
N SER A 20 0.85 3.74 13.50
CA SER A 20 1.08 3.10 14.80
C SER A 20 0.25 1.83 14.88
N CYS A 21 0.88 0.73 15.27
CA CYS A 21 0.20 -0.49 15.65
C CYS A 21 -0.56 -0.24 16.96
N SER A 22 -1.85 -0.54 17.01
CA SER A 22 -2.62 -0.43 18.26
C SER A 22 -2.36 -1.61 19.21
N VAL A 23 -1.88 -2.75 18.68
CA VAL A 23 -1.56 -3.96 19.44
C VAL A 23 -0.25 -3.79 20.21
N HIS A 24 0.79 -3.28 19.54
CA HIS A 24 2.08 -2.99 20.16
C HIS A 24 2.10 -1.50 20.50
N GLN A 25 2.13 -1.11 21.77
CA GLN A 25 2.08 0.30 22.16
C GLN A 25 3.49 0.93 22.26
N GLY A 26 3.55 2.27 22.30
CA GLY A 26 4.80 3.01 22.49
C GLY A 26 5.76 2.91 21.32
N ALA A 27 7.07 2.93 21.59
CA ALA A 27 8.10 2.86 20.54
C ALA A 27 8.06 1.55 19.73
N ALA A 28 7.65 0.44 20.34
CA ALA A 28 7.46 -0.84 19.67
C ALA A 28 6.23 -0.85 18.73
N GLY A 29 5.34 0.12 18.89
CA GLY A 29 4.16 0.30 18.06
C GLY A 29 4.37 1.13 16.82
N PHE A 30 5.44 1.92 16.77
CA PHE A 30 5.71 2.73 15.59
C PHE A 30 5.97 1.80 14.40
N THR A 31 5.23 2.02 13.31
CA THR A 31 5.41 1.24 12.10
C THR A 31 5.18 2.08 10.85
N ASN A 32 5.66 1.59 9.71
CA ASN A 32 5.40 2.21 8.43
C ASN A 32 4.45 1.31 7.64
N LEU A 33 3.32 1.88 7.23
CA LEU A 33 2.42 1.25 6.29
C LEU A 33 2.92 1.53 4.88
N VAL A 34 3.46 0.50 4.22
CA VAL A 34 3.80 0.58 2.80
C VAL A 34 2.56 0.22 1.99
N VAL A 35 2.17 1.12 1.09
CA VAL A 35 1.09 0.91 0.13
C VAL A 35 1.70 0.78 -1.25
N SER A 36 1.42 -0.31 -1.95
CA SER A 36 1.89 -0.51 -3.33
C SER A 36 0.74 -0.94 -4.24
N GLN A 37 0.71 -0.39 -5.45
CA GLN A 37 -0.17 -0.90 -6.51
C GLN A 37 0.63 -1.73 -7.50
N ARG A 38 0.14 -2.94 -7.77
CA ARG A 38 0.71 -3.84 -8.76
C ARG A 38 -0.38 -4.75 -9.32
N ASP A 39 -0.34 -4.99 -10.63
CA ASP A 39 -1.18 -5.97 -11.31
C ASP A 39 -2.70 -5.82 -11.05
N GLY A 40 -3.17 -4.58 -10.83
CA GLY A 40 -4.58 -4.27 -10.55
C GLY A 40 -4.96 -4.32 -9.07
N GLU A 41 -4.04 -4.69 -8.18
CA GLU A 41 -4.28 -4.80 -6.75
C GLU A 41 -3.55 -3.71 -5.97
N ILE A 42 -4.07 -3.41 -4.77
CA ILE A 42 -3.47 -2.52 -3.78
C ILE A 42 -3.03 -3.36 -2.58
N GLU A 43 -1.72 -3.47 -2.36
CA GLU A 43 -1.13 -4.13 -1.20
C GLU A 43 -0.83 -3.11 -0.09
N PHE A 44 -1.24 -3.43 1.12
CA PHE A 44 -0.95 -2.76 2.37
C PHE A 44 -0.04 -3.66 3.22
N ASN A 45 1.19 -3.21 3.46
CA ASN A 45 2.20 -3.92 4.23
C ASN A 45 2.58 -3.11 5.48
N PRO A 46 1.92 -3.35 6.63
CA PRO A 46 2.10 -2.57 7.85
C PRO A 46 3.40 -2.83 8.60
N HIS A 47 4.12 -3.94 8.37
CA HIS A 47 5.31 -4.27 9.15
C HIS A 47 6.62 -4.23 8.35
N VAL A 48 6.57 -4.14 7.02
CA VAL A 48 7.75 -4.11 6.11
C VAL A 48 8.71 -5.31 6.27
N ASP A 49 8.47 -6.19 7.25
CA ASP A 49 9.11 -7.48 7.49
C ASP A 49 8.39 -8.64 6.79
N GLY A 50 7.23 -8.36 6.18
CA GLY A 50 6.42 -9.33 5.45
C GLY A 50 5.53 -10.21 6.33
N SER A 51 5.39 -9.90 7.62
CA SER A 51 4.56 -10.67 8.56
C SER A 51 3.06 -10.56 8.28
N CYS A 52 2.59 -9.38 7.88
CA CYS A 52 1.20 -9.13 7.50
C CYS A 52 1.16 -8.35 6.18
N LYS A 53 0.33 -8.82 5.25
CA LYS A 53 -0.02 -8.10 4.01
C LYS A 53 -1.52 -8.19 3.82
N ILE A 54 -2.15 -7.06 3.49
CA ILE A 54 -3.57 -6.98 3.13
C ILE A 54 -3.61 -6.53 1.67
N THR A 55 -4.27 -7.30 0.83
CA THR A 55 -4.44 -6.98 -0.58
C THR A 55 -5.90 -6.70 -0.86
N LEU A 56 -6.16 -5.60 -1.55
CA LEU A 56 -7.49 -5.22 -2.05
C LEU A 56 -7.44 -5.20 -3.57
N ASP A 57 -8.53 -5.57 -4.24
CA ASP A 57 -8.69 -5.22 -5.63
C ASP A 57 -9.04 -3.72 -5.77
N VAL A 58 -9.29 -3.28 -7.01
CA VAL A 58 -9.63 -1.88 -7.27
C VAL A 58 -10.96 -1.47 -6.63
N ASP A 59 -11.96 -2.35 -6.63
CA ASP A 59 -13.31 -2.07 -6.14
C ASP A 59 -13.31 -1.96 -4.61
N GLU A 60 -12.66 -2.90 -3.91
CA GLU A 60 -12.51 -2.78 -2.45
C GLU A 60 -11.62 -1.61 -2.03
N ALA A 61 -10.59 -1.28 -2.82
CA ALA A 61 -9.79 -0.09 -2.57
C ALA A 61 -10.61 1.20 -2.74
N CYS A 62 -11.59 1.22 -3.66
CA CYS A 62 -12.52 2.34 -3.78
C CYS A 62 -13.46 2.43 -2.58
N VAL A 63 -13.98 1.29 -2.08
CA VAL A 63 -14.79 1.27 -0.85
C VAL A 63 -13.99 1.81 0.34
N LEU A 64 -12.73 1.41 0.50
CA LEU A 64 -11.85 1.93 1.55
C LEU A 64 -11.64 3.44 1.40
N ARG A 65 -11.39 3.93 0.18
CA ARG A 65 -11.26 5.37 -0.10
C ARG A 65 -12.51 6.12 0.34
N ASP A 66 -13.69 5.65 -0.06
CA ASP A 66 -14.95 6.34 0.19
C ASP A 66 -15.27 6.41 1.69
N ALA A 67 -15.02 5.32 2.44
CA ALA A 67 -15.13 5.31 3.89
C ALA A 67 -14.17 6.31 4.57
N LEU A 68 -12.91 6.39 4.10
CA LEU A 68 -11.95 7.34 4.63
C LEU A 68 -12.33 8.80 4.31
N THR A 69 -12.84 9.07 3.10
CA THR A 69 -13.35 10.40 2.74
C THR A 69 -14.51 10.80 3.63
N GLU A 70 -15.51 9.93 3.81
CA GLU A 70 -16.68 10.18 4.68
C GLU A 70 -16.29 10.55 6.11
N TRP A 71 -15.22 9.96 6.66
CA TRP A 71 -14.81 10.21 8.05
C TRP A 71 -13.92 11.44 8.23
N LEU A 72 -13.31 11.95 7.15
CA LEU A 72 -12.33 13.03 7.19
C LEU A 72 -12.87 14.36 6.65
N GLU A 73 -14.03 14.36 6.01
CA GLU A 73 -14.75 15.52 5.46
C GLU A 73 -16.04 15.80 6.24
#